data_AF-A0A6N2W6Z6-F1
#
_entry.id   AF-A0A6N2W6Z6-F1
#
_cell.length_a   1.000
_cell.length_b   1.000
_cell.length_c   1.000
_cell.angle_alpha   90.00
_cell.angle_beta   90.00
_cell.angle_gamma   90.00
#
_symmetry.space_group_name_H-M   'P 1'
#
loop_
_entity.id
_entity.type
_entity.pdbx_description
1 polymer ?
#
loop_
_entity_poly.entity_id
_entity_poly.type
_entity_poly.pdbx_seq_one_letter_code
_entity_poly.pdbx_strand_id
1 'polypeptide(L)'
;MAKFLDLNGLSRFKSKIEAWVDGAFLKKTAYEAPTIKIVKVNGSPLSPDKSKAINIDLAEYAIKTEVTQEIAQAVSGITSFDAQVVESLPQSGEKGVLYLVVNSGNDRNVYDEFLWVNNKFEKLGTRDIDLSAYAKKSELPTKTSQLQNDSGFMTSVPSEYVTDGELTSKLNSYALKSEIPTLSSISDEEIDGLFSA
;
A
#
# COMPACT_ATOMS: atom_id res chain seq x y z
N MET A 1 17.42 55.63 -50.46
CA MET A 1 16.04 56.10 -50.15
C MET A 1 15.16 54.89 -49.97
N ALA A 2 14.60 54.66 -48.78
CA ALA A 2 13.62 53.60 -48.60
C ALA A 2 12.32 54.02 -49.31
N LYS A 3 11.82 53.19 -50.23
CA LYS A 3 10.49 53.35 -50.82
C LYS A 3 9.48 52.86 -49.78
N PHE A 4 8.84 53.78 -49.08
CA PHE A 4 7.70 53.45 -48.24
C PHE A 4 6.44 53.30 -49.11
N LEU A 5 5.54 52.43 -48.68
CA LEU A 5 4.20 52.33 -49.28
C LEU A 5 3.42 53.60 -48.98
N ASP A 6 2.79 54.19 -50.00
CA ASP A 6 1.84 55.28 -49.83
C ASP A 6 0.50 54.76 -49.29
N LEU A 7 -0.42 55.67 -48.97
CA LEU A 7 -1.71 55.30 -48.39
C LEU A 7 -2.52 54.37 -49.30
N ASN A 8 -2.43 54.57 -50.62
CA ASN A 8 -3.09 53.73 -51.62
C ASN A 8 -2.46 52.32 -51.67
N GLY A 9 -1.14 52.24 -51.60
CA GLY A 9 -0.39 50.98 -51.52
C GLY A 9 -0.71 50.20 -50.26
N LEU A 10 -0.80 50.88 -49.11
CA LEU A 10 -1.18 50.24 -47.84
C LEU A 10 -2.62 49.72 -47.88
N SER A 11 -3.55 50.49 -48.46
CA SER A 11 -4.95 50.08 -48.63
C SER A 11 -5.06 48.84 -49.54
N ARG A 12 -4.33 48.82 -50.66
CA ARG A 12 -4.27 47.66 -51.55
C ARG A 12 -3.68 46.43 -50.88
N PHE A 13 -2.62 46.60 -50.10
CA PHE A 13 -1.99 45.51 -49.36
C PHE A 13 -2.95 44.90 -48.34
N LYS A 14 -3.64 45.73 -47.56
CA LYS A 14 -4.66 45.30 -46.59
C LYS A 14 -5.78 44.52 -47.29
N SER A 15 -6.34 45.06 -48.37
CA SER A 15 -7.43 44.40 -49.10
C SER A 15 -7.02 43.04 -49.68
N LYS A 16 -5.78 42.91 -50.16
CA LYS A 16 -5.24 41.63 -50.64
C LYS A 16 -5.07 40.59 -49.52
N ILE A 17 -4.61 41.02 -48.35
CA ILE A 17 -4.49 40.13 -47.20
C ILE A 17 -5.88 39.70 -46.73
N GLU A 18 -6.84 40.61 -46.62
CA GLU A 18 -8.21 40.27 -46.23
C GLU A 18 -8.85 39.27 -47.20
N ALA A 19 -8.71 39.50 -48.51
CA ALA A 19 -9.20 38.57 -49.52
C ALA A 19 -8.51 37.20 -49.46
N TRP A 20 -7.20 37.16 -49.20
CA TRP A 20 -6.45 35.91 -49.04
C TRP A 20 -6.89 35.16 -47.78
N VAL A 21 -7.04 35.84 -46.65
CA VAL A 21 -7.50 35.24 -45.39
C VAL A 21 -8.92 34.67 -45.54
N ASP A 22 -9.83 35.41 -46.16
CA ASP A 22 -11.22 34.98 -46.37
C ASP A 22 -11.34 33.77 -47.32
N GLY A 23 -10.38 33.58 -48.24
CA GLY A 23 -10.32 32.42 -49.14
C GLY A 23 -9.55 31.21 -48.60
N ALA A 24 -8.56 31.44 -47.74
CA ALA A 24 -7.70 30.39 -47.18
C ALA A 24 -8.20 29.82 -45.85
N PHE A 25 -8.99 30.59 -45.10
CA PHE A 25 -9.49 30.19 -43.79
C PHE A 25 -11.00 30.37 -43.70
N LEU A 26 -11.69 29.34 -43.20
CA LEU A 26 -13.09 29.48 -42.80
C LEU A 26 -13.14 30.43 -41.60
N LYS A 27 -13.95 31.50 -41.70
CA LYS A 27 -14.23 32.35 -40.54
C LYS A 27 -14.79 31.46 -39.43
N LYS A 28 -14.22 31.57 -38.21
CA LYS A 28 -14.78 30.95 -37.01
C LYS A 28 -16.08 31.67 -36.64
N THR A 29 -17.14 31.45 -37.42
CA THR A 29 -18.47 31.87 -37.06
C THR A 29 -18.95 31.01 -35.91
N ALA A 30 -19.74 31.59 -35.01
CA ALA A 30 -20.46 30.83 -34.00
C ALA A 30 -21.23 29.69 -34.70
N TYR A 31 -21.24 28.51 -34.08
CA TYR A 31 -22.06 27.41 -34.56
C TYR A 31 -23.52 27.86 -34.53
N GLU A 32 -24.13 28.03 -35.70
CA GLU A 32 -25.57 28.08 -35.83
C GLU A 32 -26.08 26.69 -36.21
N ALA A 33 -27.11 26.22 -35.51
CA ALA A 33 -27.68 24.92 -35.76
C ALA A 33 -28.17 24.85 -37.22
N PRO A 34 -27.81 23.80 -37.98
CA PRO A 34 -28.22 23.69 -39.37
C PRO A 34 -29.76 23.61 -39.46
N THR A 35 -30.35 24.52 -40.25
CA THR A 35 -31.79 24.51 -40.56
C THR A 35 -32.04 23.82 -41.90
N ILE A 36 -33.09 23.02 -42.00
CA ILE A 36 -33.53 22.46 -43.28
C ILE A 36 -34.10 23.60 -44.14
N LYS A 37 -33.49 23.88 -45.30
CA LYS A 37 -33.93 24.94 -46.22
C LYS A 37 -34.94 24.45 -47.27
N ILE A 38 -34.73 23.25 -47.81
CA ILE A 38 -35.58 22.64 -48.85
C ILE A 38 -35.59 21.13 -48.62
N VAL A 39 -36.78 20.52 -48.65
CA VAL A 39 -36.91 19.05 -48.72
C VAL A 39 -37.30 18.68 -50.16
N LYS A 40 -36.63 17.67 -50.71
CA LYS A 40 -36.89 17.15 -52.07
C LYS A 40 -37.28 15.68 -51.99
N VAL A 41 -38.19 15.26 -52.86
CA VAL A 41 -38.51 13.85 -53.11
C VAL A 41 -38.21 13.57 -54.58
N ASN A 42 -37.37 12.56 -54.86
CA ASN A 42 -36.93 12.21 -56.21
C ASN A 42 -36.41 13.41 -57.02
N GLY A 43 -35.61 14.27 -56.39
CA GLY A 43 -35.01 15.47 -57.02
C GLY A 43 -35.96 16.67 -57.16
N SER A 44 -37.25 16.51 -56.94
CA SER A 44 -38.25 17.58 -57.01
C SER A 44 -38.48 18.24 -55.65
N PRO A 45 -38.43 19.59 -55.54
CA PRO A 45 -38.78 20.29 -54.31
C PRO A 45 -40.21 20.00 -53.86
N LEU A 46 -40.39 19.70 -52.58
CA LEU A 46 -41.72 19.68 -51.98
C LEU A 46 -42.21 21.12 -51.76
N SER A 47 -43.45 21.40 -52.15
CA SER A 47 -44.11 22.66 -51.81
C SER A 47 -44.65 22.58 -50.38
N PRO A 48 -44.45 23.59 -49.52
CA PRO A 48 -45.00 23.60 -48.18
C PRO A 48 -46.53 23.61 -48.24
N ASP A 49 -47.14 22.54 -47.76
CA ASP A 49 -48.58 22.40 -47.61
C ASP A 49 -48.90 22.47 -46.11
N LYS A 50 -49.64 23.50 -45.70
CA LYS A 50 -49.99 23.71 -44.27
C LYS A 50 -50.83 22.58 -43.68
N SER A 51 -51.42 21.72 -44.53
CA SER A 51 -52.17 20.54 -44.11
C SER A 51 -51.33 19.26 -43.98
N LYS A 52 -50.05 19.30 -44.36
CA LYS A 52 -49.16 18.13 -44.36
C LYS A 52 -47.93 18.38 -43.50
N ALA A 53 -47.65 17.45 -42.58
CA ALA A 53 -46.42 17.44 -41.81
C ALA A 53 -45.41 16.45 -42.40
N ILE A 54 -44.13 16.80 -42.37
CA ILE A 54 -43.03 15.85 -42.60
C ILE A 54 -42.71 15.24 -41.23
N ASN A 55 -42.94 13.95 -41.07
CA ASN A 55 -42.54 13.24 -39.86
C ASN A 55 -41.14 12.65 -40.06
N ILE A 56 -40.22 12.93 -39.16
CA ILE A 56 -38.91 12.29 -39.12
C ILE A 56 -38.97 11.30 -37.96
N ASP A 57 -38.91 10.01 -38.27
CA ASP A 57 -38.82 8.98 -37.24
C ASP A 57 -37.42 9.01 -36.62
N LEU A 58 -37.36 9.29 -35.32
CA LEU A 58 -36.14 9.37 -34.55
C LEU A 58 -36.05 8.23 -33.51
N ALA A 59 -36.92 7.23 -33.58
CA ALA A 59 -37.00 6.16 -32.57
C ALA A 59 -35.69 5.39 -32.35
N GLU A 60 -34.82 5.30 -33.38
CA GLU A 60 -33.51 4.64 -33.29
C GLU A 60 -32.36 5.58 -32.89
N TYR A 61 -32.62 6.90 -32.81
CA TYR A 61 -31.60 7.89 -32.51
C TYR A 61 -31.64 8.30 -31.04
N ALA A 62 -30.45 8.40 -30.44
CA ALA A 62 -30.31 8.88 -29.07
C ALA A 62 -30.58 10.40 -29.02
N ILE A 63 -31.72 10.79 -28.44
CA ILE A 63 -32.09 12.20 -28.29
C ILE A 63 -31.26 12.79 -27.16
N LYS A 64 -30.52 13.87 -27.43
CA LYS A 64 -29.58 14.49 -26.48
C LYS A 64 -30.20 14.75 -25.10
N THR A 65 -31.46 15.19 -25.05
CA THR A 65 -32.17 15.47 -23.81
C THR A 65 -32.44 14.21 -22.99
N GLU A 66 -32.88 13.12 -23.63
CA GLU A 66 -33.13 11.83 -22.99
C GLU A 66 -31.81 11.23 -22.48
N VAL A 67 -30.76 11.21 -23.30
CA VAL A 67 -29.43 10.75 -22.90
C VAL A 67 -28.89 11.53 -21.70
N THR A 68 -29.07 12.85 -21.69
CA THR A 68 -28.63 13.69 -20.56
C THR A 68 -29.41 13.35 -19.29
N GLN A 69 -30.71 13.09 -19.40
CA GLN A 69 -31.54 12.69 -18.27
C GLN A 69 -31.16 11.31 -17.73
N GLU A 70 -30.95 10.33 -18.60
CA GLU A 70 -30.52 8.97 -18.22
C GLU A 70 -29.16 9.00 -17.52
N ILE A 71 -28.19 9.77 -18.05
CA ILE A 71 -26.88 9.95 -17.40
C ILE A 71 -27.05 10.60 -16.03
N ALA A 72 -27.82 11.69 -15.94
CA ALA A 72 -28.06 12.38 -14.68
C ALA A 72 -28.73 11.46 -13.64
N GLN A 73 -29.71 10.65 -14.06
CA GLN A 73 -30.35 9.66 -13.19
C GLN A 73 -29.36 8.59 -12.74
N ALA A 74 -28.59 8.01 -13.67
CA ALA A 74 -27.62 6.97 -13.39
C ALA A 74 -26.52 7.40 -12.39
N VAL A 75 -26.10 8.67 -12.45
CA VAL A 75 -25.07 9.19 -11.52
C VAL A 75 -25.65 9.90 -10.29
N SER A 76 -26.94 10.21 -10.26
CA SER A 76 -27.58 10.93 -9.14
C SER A 76 -27.49 10.18 -7.80
N GLY A 77 -27.41 8.85 -7.84
CA GLY A 77 -27.26 8.00 -6.65
C GLY A 77 -25.82 7.82 -6.17
N ILE A 78 -24.83 8.29 -6.94
CA ILE A 78 -23.42 8.22 -6.56
C ILE A 78 -23.16 9.38 -5.61
N THR A 79 -23.14 9.09 -4.30
CA THR A 79 -22.56 10.00 -3.33
C THR A 79 -21.10 10.21 -3.70
N SER A 80 -20.72 11.45 -4.00
CA SER A 80 -19.33 11.85 -4.16
C SER A 80 -18.52 11.37 -2.96
N PHE A 81 -17.33 10.84 -3.19
CA PHE A 81 -16.42 10.50 -2.10
C PHE A 81 -15.48 11.67 -1.85
N ASP A 82 -15.46 12.17 -0.61
CA ASP A 82 -14.50 13.18 -0.16
C ASP A 82 -13.83 12.71 1.13
N ALA A 83 -12.64 13.25 1.43
CA ALA A 83 -11.91 12.96 2.65
C ALA A 83 -11.71 14.24 3.45
N GLN A 84 -12.14 14.23 4.70
CA GLN A 84 -12.07 15.38 5.58
C GLN A 84 -11.28 15.05 6.85
N VAL A 85 -10.18 15.76 7.06
CA VAL A 85 -9.45 15.72 8.33
C VAL A 85 -10.15 16.62 9.34
N VAL A 86 -10.49 16.07 10.51
CA VAL A 86 -11.17 16.78 11.59
C VAL A 86 -10.47 16.53 12.92
N GLU A 87 -10.49 17.51 13.83
CA GLU A 87 -9.98 17.33 15.19
C GLU A 87 -10.86 16.39 16.02
N SER A 88 -12.18 16.43 15.79
CA SER A 88 -13.17 15.53 16.39
C SER A 88 -14.34 15.32 15.43
N LEU A 89 -15.05 14.19 15.56
CA LEU A 89 -16.26 13.96 14.77
C LEU A 89 -17.32 15.04 15.05
N PRO A 90 -17.98 15.60 14.03
CA PRO A 90 -19.10 16.51 14.22
C PRO A 90 -20.30 15.76 14.82
N GLN A 91 -21.37 16.48 15.20
CA GLN A 91 -22.58 15.85 15.76
C GLN A 91 -23.29 14.92 14.76
N SER A 92 -23.17 15.22 13.46
CA SER A 92 -23.69 14.40 12.36
C SER A 92 -22.74 14.48 11.17
N GLY A 93 -22.62 13.39 10.42
CA GLY A 93 -21.82 13.34 9.20
C GLY A 93 -22.63 13.38 7.91
N GLU A 94 -21.93 13.54 6.80
CA GLU A 94 -22.46 13.49 5.45
C GLU A 94 -22.16 12.11 4.83
N LYS A 95 -23.14 11.57 4.08
CA LYS A 95 -22.90 10.32 3.34
C LYS A 95 -21.82 10.58 2.28
N GLY A 96 -20.90 9.64 2.12
CA GLY A 96 -19.81 9.76 1.14
C GLY A 96 -18.57 10.50 1.65
N VAL A 97 -18.59 11.08 2.85
CA VAL A 97 -17.40 11.73 3.43
C VAL A 97 -16.68 10.76 4.36
N LEU A 98 -15.42 10.46 4.03
CA LEU A 98 -14.48 9.75 4.91
C LEU A 98 -13.89 10.75 5.90
N TYR A 99 -14.28 10.63 7.16
CA TYR A 99 -13.77 11.47 8.24
C TYR A 99 -12.48 10.86 8.81
N LEU A 100 -11.41 11.64 8.82
CA LEU A 100 -10.10 11.29 9.35
C LEU A 100 -9.89 12.05 10.65
N VAL A 101 -10.04 11.38 11.79
CA VAL A 101 -9.88 11.98 13.13
C VAL A 101 -8.47 11.69 13.62
N VAL A 102 -7.76 12.71 14.10
CA VAL A 102 -6.39 12.51 14.62
C VAL A 102 -6.41 11.44 15.72
N ASN A 103 -5.66 10.36 15.49
CA ASN A 103 -5.36 9.36 16.50
C ASN A 103 -3.98 9.70 17.08
N SER A 104 -3.82 9.68 18.39
CA SER A 104 -2.56 9.92 19.11
C SER A 104 -1.49 8.84 18.88
N GLY A 105 -1.58 8.08 17.79
CA GLY A 105 -0.63 7.05 17.39
C GLY A 105 0.72 7.66 16.99
N ASN A 106 1.76 6.82 17.00
CA ASN A 106 3.07 7.20 16.47
C ASN A 106 2.97 7.43 14.95
N ASP A 107 3.97 8.11 14.35
CA ASP A 107 4.11 8.62 12.95
C ASP A 107 3.63 7.75 11.76
N ARG A 108 3.13 6.53 11.99
CA ARG A 108 2.60 5.59 10.99
C ARG A 108 1.07 5.42 11.03
N ASN A 109 0.39 5.85 12.08
CA ASN A 109 -1.08 5.81 12.19
C ASN A 109 -1.61 7.12 12.78
N VAL A 110 -1.77 8.12 11.92
CA VAL A 110 -2.12 9.49 12.34
C VAL A 110 -3.63 9.68 12.45
N TYR A 111 -4.44 8.83 11.82
CA TYR A 111 -5.89 9.03 11.75
C TYR A 111 -6.70 7.75 11.95
N ASP A 112 -7.77 7.87 12.72
CA ASP A 112 -8.89 6.95 12.71
C ASP A 112 -9.86 7.30 11.58
N GLU A 113 -10.36 6.29 10.90
CA GLU A 113 -11.22 6.43 9.73
C GLU A 113 -12.68 6.18 10.10
N PHE A 114 -13.58 7.10 9.75
CA PHE A 114 -15.02 6.98 10.02
C PHE A 114 -15.87 7.28 8.79
N LEU A 115 -17.00 6.59 8.66
CA LEU A 115 -18.07 6.90 7.72
C LEU A 115 -19.37 7.20 8.46
N TRP A 116 -20.19 8.09 7.90
CA TRP A 116 -21.55 8.31 8.37
C TRP A 116 -22.53 7.36 7.68
N VAL A 117 -23.02 6.37 8.43
CA VAL A 117 -23.96 5.35 7.96
C VAL A 117 -25.03 5.10 9.01
N ASN A 118 -26.28 4.90 8.57
CA ASN A 118 -27.42 4.63 9.47
C ASN A 118 -27.53 5.62 10.65
N ASN A 119 -27.36 6.92 10.36
CA ASN A 119 -27.44 8.01 11.34
C ASN A 119 -26.43 7.91 12.50
N LYS A 120 -25.29 7.26 12.28
CA LYS A 120 -24.18 7.21 13.23
C LYS A 120 -22.84 7.22 12.49
N PHE A 121 -21.76 7.54 13.21
CA PHE A 121 -20.41 7.27 12.73
C PHE A 121 -20.06 5.79 12.95
N GLU A 122 -19.55 5.15 11.92
CA GLU A 122 -18.97 3.82 11.96
C GLU A 122 -17.46 3.95 11.77
N LYS A 123 -16.67 3.41 12.70
CA LYS A 123 -15.21 3.36 12.56
C LYS A 123 -14.86 2.26 11.57
N LEU A 124 -14.21 2.60 10.48
CA LEU A 124 -13.80 1.64 9.45
C LEU A 124 -12.47 0.98 9.77
N GLY A 125 -11.58 1.74 10.40
CA GLY A 125 -10.21 1.34 10.60
C GLY A 125 -9.57 2.07 11.76
N THR A 126 -8.77 1.31 12.50
CA THR A 126 -7.68 1.83 13.32
C THR A 126 -6.46 1.10 12.77
N ARG A 127 -5.50 1.77 12.15
CA ARG A 127 -4.27 1.09 11.70
C ARG A 127 -3.27 0.90 12.85
N ASP A 128 -3.76 0.74 14.08
CA ASP A 128 -2.92 0.44 15.22
C ASP A 128 -2.49 -1.02 15.13
N ILE A 129 -1.27 -1.19 14.63
CA ILE A 129 -0.59 -2.47 14.65
C ILE A 129 0.04 -2.58 16.04
N ASP A 130 -0.50 -3.46 16.88
CA ASP A 130 0.13 -3.80 18.15
C ASP A 130 1.45 -4.53 17.89
N LEU A 131 2.55 -3.81 18.11
CA LEU A 131 3.91 -4.32 17.98
C LEU A 131 4.52 -4.67 19.34
N SER A 132 3.75 -4.66 20.44
CA SER A 132 4.25 -4.95 21.79
C SER A 132 4.90 -6.34 21.90
N ALA A 133 4.47 -7.29 21.09
CA ALA A 133 5.05 -8.63 21.00
C ALA A 133 6.36 -8.71 20.19
N TYR A 134 6.78 -7.64 19.51
CA TYR A 134 7.96 -7.63 18.64
C TYR A 134 9.09 -6.79 19.24
N ALA A 135 10.31 -7.32 19.17
CA ALA A 135 11.50 -6.59 19.61
C ALA A 135 11.82 -5.40 18.68
N LYS A 136 12.15 -4.25 19.28
CA LYS A 136 12.66 -3.10 18.56
C LYS A 136 14.07 -3.36 18.07
N LYS A 137 14.48 -2.66 17.01
CA LYS A 137 15.87 -2.73 16.50
C LYS A 137 16.91 -2.36 17.56
N SER A 138 16.56 -1.47 18.50
CA SER A 138 17.40 -1.09 19.65
C SER A 138 17.51 -2.18 20.72
N GLU A 139 16.57 -3.11 20.76
CA GLU A 139 16.52 -4.21 21.75
C GLU A 139 17.23 -5.47 21.22
N LEU A 140 17.53 -5.53 19.92
CA LEU A 140 18.24 -6.65 19.32
C LEU A 140 19.75 -6.56 19.59
N PRO A 141 20.38 -7.62 20.15
CA PRO A 141 21.84 -7.73 20.24
C PRO A 141 22.48 -7.61 18.86
N THR A 142 23.47 -6.72 18.74
CA THR A 142 24.22 -6.51 17.48
C THR A 142 25.61 -7.14 17.52
N LYS A 143 26.05 -7.60 18.70
CA LYS A 143 27.33 -8.27 18.92
C LYS A 143 27.10 -9.59 19.67
N THR A 144 27.93 -10.58 19.39
CA THR A 144 27.89 -11.88 20.10
C THR A 144 28.06 -11.72 21.61
N SER A 145 28.87 -10.76 22.06
CA SER A 145 29.09 -10.49 23.50
C SER A 145 27.86 -9.92 24.23
N GLN A 146 26.82 -9.51 23.51
CA GLN A 146 25.56 -9.04 24.10
C GLN A 146 24.54 -10.18 24.26
N LEU A 147 24.82 -11.37 23.72
CA LEU A 147 23.98 -12.54 23.91
C LEU A 147 24.26 -13.16 25.29
N GLN A 148 23.24 -13.21 26.13
CA GLN A 148 23.30 -13.93 27.41
C GLN A 148 22.87 -15.38 27.21
N ASN A 149 23.63 -16.13 26.39
CA ASN A 149 23.36 -17.56 26.26
C ASN A 149 23.64 -18.26 27.61
N ASP A 150 22.81 -19.23 27.97
CA ASP A 150 22.99 -20.09 29.14
C ASP A 150 23.11 -19.35 30.50
N SER A 151 22.56 -18.14 30.62
CA SER A 151 22.55 -17.39 31.88
C SER A 151 21.77 -18.14 32.96
N GLY A 152 22.46 -18.50 34.05
CA GLY A 152 21.91 -19.33 35.13
C GLY A 152 22.15 -20.83 34.96
N PHE A 153 22.75 -21.27 33.86
CA PHE A 153 23.22 -22.64 33.68
C PHE A 153 24.71 -22.76 33.98
N MET A 154 25.12 -23.94 34.42
CA MET A 154 26.50 -24.22 34.79
C MET A 154 27.37 -24.28 33.53
N THR A 155 28.26 -23.32 33.38
CA THR A 155 29.21 -23.25 32.25
C THR A 155 30.50 -24.02 32.51
N SER A 156 30.67 -24.54 33.73
CA SER A 156 31.78 -25.39 34.15
C SER A 156 31.37 -26.30 35.31
N VAL A 157 32.13 -27.37 35.54
CA VAL A 157 31.93 -28.29 36.66
C VAL A 157 32.48 -27.64 37.95
N PRO A 158 31.69 -27.47 39.02
CA PRO A 158 32.16 -26.90 40.28
C PRO A 158 33.24 -27.74 40.91
N SER A 159 34.16 -27.10 41.62
CA SER A 159 35.33 -27.74 42.25
C SER A 159 34.98 -28.78 43.33
N GLU A 160 33.74 -28.80 43.79
CA GLU A 160 33.20 -29.79 44.73
C GLU A 160 32.76 -31.09 44.04
N TYR A 161 32.64 -31.09 42.72
CA TYR A 161 32.43 -32.30 41.93
C TYR A 161 33.75 -32.80 41.34
N VAL A 162 33.89 -34.12 41.25
CA VAL A 162 35.07 -34.76 40.66
C VAL A 162 34.78 -35.02 39.18
N THR A 163 35.70 -34.62 38.31
CA THR A 163 35.64 -34.96 36.88
C THR A 163 36.09 -36.38 36.62
N ASP A 164 35.65 -36.99 35.52
CA ASP A 164 36.08 -38.36 35.13
C ASP A 164 37.60 -38.48 35.02
N GLY A 165 38.27 -37.41 34.57
CA GLY A 165 39.73 -37.34 34.48
C GLY A 165 40.41 -37.37 35.85
N GLU A 166 39.93 -36.58 36.81
CA GLU A 166 40.44 -36.57 38.18
C GLU A 166 40.19 -37.90 38.90
N LEU A 167 39.02 -38.51 38.68
CA LEU A 167 38.69 -39.82 39.24
C LEU A 167 39.60 -40.91 38.69
N THR A 168 39.81 -40.92 37.37
CA THR A 168 40.68 -41.88 36.68
C THR A 168 42.13 -41.72 37.14
N SER A 169 42.62 -40.49 37.28
CA SER A 169 43.97 -40.21 37.78
C SER A 169 44.19 -40.74 39.20
N LYS A 170 43.22 -40.53 40.10
CA LYS A 170 43.29 -41.08 41.47
C LYS A 170 43.27 -42.61 41.45
N LEU A 171 42.38 -43.23 40.66
CA LEU A 171 42.23 -44.67 40.62
C LEU A 171 43.52 -45.37 40.13
N ASN A 172 44.24 -44.76 39.19
CA ASN A 172 45.51 -45.29 38.68
C ASN A 172 46.64 -45.38 39.73
N SER A 173 46.49 -44.73 40.89
CA SER A 173 47.47 -44.85 42.00
C SER A 173 47.22 -46.07 42.90
N TYR A 174 46.08 -46.74 42.74
CA TYR A 174 45.73 -47.94 43.47
C TYR A 174 46.00 -49.17 42.63
N ALA A 175 46.47 -50.25 43.25
CA ALA A 175 46.64 -51.53 42.59
C ALA A 175 45.28 -52.17 42.28
N LEU A 176 45.14 -52.75 41.09
CA LEU A 176 44.00 -53.58 40.74
C LEU A 176 44.01 -54.85 41.60
N LYS A 177 42.83 -55.42 41.85
CA LYS A 177 42.71 -56.69 42.59
C LYS A 177 43.54 -57.82 41.96
N SER A 178 43.71 -57.80 40.64
CA SER A 178 44.57 -58.74 39.90
C SER A 178 46.06 -58.52 40.11
N GLU A 179 46.46 -57.32 40.52
CA GLU A 179 47.86 -56.94 40.77
C GLU A 179 48.27 -57.16 42.24
N ILE A 180 47.29 -57.43 43.13
CA ILE A 180 47.58 -57.82 44.51
C ILE A 180 48.10 -59.26 44.49
N PRO A 181 49.35 -59.52 44.95
CA PRO A 181 49.90 -60.86 44.94
C PRO A 181 49.07 -61.76 45.86
N THR A 182 48.68 -62.93 45.36
CA THR A 182 48.13 -63.98 46.21
C THR A 182 49.27 -64.57 47.01
N LEU A 183 49.24 -64.40 48.33
CA LEU A 183 50.17 -65.10 49.21
C LEU A 183 49.89 -66.60 49.09
N SER A 184 50.84 -67.34 48.52
CA SER A 184 50.93 -68.79 48.75
C SER A 184 51.03 -69.00 50.26
N SER A 185 50.28 -69.95 50.81
CA SER A 185 50.41 -70.29 52.24
C SER A 185 51.86 -70.55 52.57
N ILE A 186 52.41 -69.82 53.54
CA ILE A 186 53.75 -70.06 54.07
C ILE A 186 53.76 -71.43 54.75
N SER A 187 54.76 -72.25 54.47
CA SER A 187 54.90 -73.55 55.13
C SER A 187 55.44 -73.38 56.54
N ASP A 188 55.09 -74.30 57.45
CA ASP A 188 55.59 -74.27 58.84
C ASP A 188 57.13 -74.37 58.87
N GLU A 189 57.75 -75.09 57.92
CA GLU A 189 59.21 -75.13 57.77
C GLU A 189 59.85 -73.75 57.48
N GLU A 190 59.20 -72.91 56.68
CA GLU A 190 59.69 -71.56 56.37
C GLU A 190 59.56 -70.60 57.56
N ILE A 191 58.54 -70.81 58.42
CA ILE A 191 58.39 -70.06 59.67
C ILE A 191 59.45 -70.49 60.68
N ASP A 192 59.65 -71.79 60.86
CA ASP A 192 60.59 -72.33 61.84
C ASP A 192 62.04 -71.94 61.52
N GLY A 193 62.38 -71.79 60.23
CA GLY A 193 63.68 -71.29 59.77
C GLY A 193 63.99 -69.83 60.14
N LEU A 194 62.99 -69.01 60.47
CA LEU A 194 63.19 -67.61 60.86
C LEU A 194 63.62 -67.43 62.32
N PHE A 195 63.33 -68.42 63.16
CA PHE A 195 63.62 -68.36 64.61
C PHE A 195 64.81 -69.24 65.01
N SER A 196 65.43 -69.92 64.06
CA SER A 196 66.62 -70.75 64.27
C SER A 196 67.87 -70.04 63.74
N ALA A 197 68.28 -68.98 64.42
CA ALA A 197 69.62 -68.37 64.33
C ALA A 197 70.44 -68.67 65.59
#